data_AF-A0A4Q4WDN9-F1
#
_entry.id   AF-A0A4Q4WDN9-F1
#
_cell.length_a   1.000
_cell.length_b   1.000
_cell.length_c   1.000
_cell.angle_alpha   90.00
_cell.angle_beta   90.00
_cell.angle_gamma   90.00
#
_symmetry.space_group_name_H-M   'P 1'
#
loop_
_entity.id
_entity.type
_entity.pdbx_description
1 polymer ?
#
loop_
_entity_poly.entity_id
_entity_poly.type
_entity_poly.pdbx_seq_one_letter_code
_entity_poly.pdbx_strand_id
1 'polypeptide(L)'
;MTYDDLKLSDREMLDLLDVAKQNNALVMVHAENADCISWLTEKLVGEGRISPRVHGLSRPAAVEREATHRAITFAELVDVPILIVHVSGKEAIEQIRWAQSRGLQILAETCPQYLYLTAEDMGLHGDDGYEGAKGRVQRVLFRPRSVQL
;
A
#
# COMPACT_ATOMS: atom_id res chain seq x y z
N MET A 1 4.51 -3.74 -5.03
CA MET A 1 5.82 -4.02 -4.41
C MET A 1 6.82 -2.94 -4.78
N THR A 2 7.57 -2.38 -3.83
CA THR A 2 8.18 -1.05 -3.98
C THR A 2 9.68 -1.04 -4.28
N TYR A 3 10.27 -2.20 -4.60
CA TYR A 3 11.67 -2.37 -5.05
C TYR A 3 11.67 -3.25 -6.29
N ASP A 4 12.55 -3.00 -7.26
CA ASP A 4 12.56 -3.75 -8.53
C ASP A 4 12.87 -5.25 -8.34
N ASP A 5 13.80 -5.60 -7.45
CA ASP A 5 14.11 -7.01 -7.12
C ASP A 5 13.01 -7.73 -6.35
N LEU A 6 12.01 -6.99 -5.84
CA LEU A 6 10.92 -7.52 -5.01
C LEU A 6 9.55 -7.36 -5.67
N LYS A 7 9.48 -6.85 -6.91
CA LYS A 7 8.21 -6.71 -7.64
C LYS A 7 7.96 -7.90 -8.56
N LEU A 8 6.83 -8.54 -8.33
CA LEU A 8 6.27 -9.54 -9.24
C LEU A 8 5.43 -8.81 -10.29
N SER A 9 5.57 -9.23 -11.54
CA SER A 9 4.57 -8.96 -12.58
C SER A 9 3.24 -9.63 -12.24
N ASP A 10 2.17 -9.18 -12.89
CA ASP A 10 0.84 -9.79 -12.74
C ASP A 10 0.83 -11.29 -13.09
N ARG A 11 1.69 -11.72 -14.04
CA ARG A 11 1.84 -13.13 -14.39
C ARG A 11 2.49 -13.93 -13.27
N GLU A 12 3.61 -13.45 -12.74
CA GLU A 12 4.31 -14.11 -11.63
C GLU A 12 3.45 -14.15 -10.36
N MET A 13 2.61 -13.12 -10.13
CA MET A 13 1.65 -13.12 -9.03
C MET A 13 0.56 -14.20 -9.20
N LEU A 14 0.04 -14.40 -10.42
CA LEU A 14 -0.91 -15.48 -10.71
C LEU A 14 -0.27 -16.87 -10.58
N ASP A 15 0.95 -17.05 -11.09
CA ASP A 15 1.70 -18.30 -10.96
C ASP A 15 2.03 -18.62 -9.48
N LEU A 16 2.38 -17.60 -8.68
CA LEU A 16 2.60 -17.74 -7.24
C LEU A 16 1.31 -18.11 -6.49
N LEU A 17 0.18 -17.48 -6.82
CA LEU A 17 -1.11 -17.77 -6.20
C LEU A 17 -1.58 -19.21 -6.50
N ASP A 18 -1.34 -19.71 -7.72
CA ASP A 18 -1.65 -21.10 -8.07
C ASP A 18 -0.79 -22.09 -7.27
N VAL A 19 0.53 -21.86 -7.18
CA VAL A 19 1.42 -22.65 -6.32
C VAL A 19 0.99 -22.59 -4.85
N ALA A 20 0.59 -21.43 -4.35
CA ALA A 20 0.10 -21.28 -2.98
C ALA A 20 -1.19 -22.07 -2.73
N LYS A 21 -2.12 -22.08 -3.70
CA LYS A 21 -3.35 -22.90 -3.66
C LYS A 21 -3.02 -24.39 -3.60
N GLN A 22 -2.11 -24.87 -4.45
CA GLN A 22 -1.66 -26.27 -4.44
C GLN A 22 -1.04 -26.71 -3.10
N ASN A 23 -0.46 -25.78 -2.35
CA ASN A 23 0.23 -26.04 -1.07
C ASN A 23 -0.56 -25.60 0.18
N ASN A 24 -1.81 -25.14 0.02
CA ASN A 24 -2.64 -24.58 1.09
C ASN A 24 -1.92 -23.48 1.92
N ALA A 25 -1.16 -22.62 1.24
CA ALA A 25 -0.39 -21.53 1.84
C ALA A 25 -1.15 -20.21 1.77
N LEU A 26 -1.12 -19.42 2.85
CA LEU A 26 -1.66 -18.06 2.87
C LEU A 26 -0.67 -17.08 2.24
N VAL A 27 -1.07 -16.41 1.16
CA VAL A 27 -0.25 -15.37 0.51
C VAL A 27 -0.50 -14.02 1.19
N MET A 28 0.58 -13.34 1.54
CA MET A 28 0.56 -12.00 2.13
C MET A 28 1.04 -10.97 1.09
N VAL A 29 0.30 -9.88 0.90
CA VAL A 29 0.51 -8.95 -0.23
C VAL A 29 0.73 -7.51 0.25
N HIS A 30 1.92 -6.97 -0.01
CA HIS A 30 2.18 -5.52 0.04
C HIS A 30 1.56 -4.88 -1.21
N ALA A 31 0.35 -4.36 -1.06
CA ALA A 31 -0.46 -3.86 -2.15
C ALA A 31 -0.17 -2.37 -2.46
N GLU A 32 0.90 -2.10 -3.21
CA GLU A 32 1.17 -0.77 -3.81
C GLU A 32 1.68 -0.91 -5.25
N ASN A 33 1.17 -0.07 -6.16
CA ASN A 33 1.62 -0.02 -7.55
C ASN A 33 3.02 0.58 -7.67
N ALA A 34 3.99 -0.26 -8.06
CA ALA A 34 5.40 0.10 -8.15
C ALA A 34 5.65 1.24 -9.16
N ASP A 35 5.06 1.13 -10.34
CA ASP A 35 5.38 1.99 -11.47
C ASP A 35 4.74 3.37 -11.31
N CYS A 36 3.53 3.44 -10.71
CA CYS A 36 2.94 4.71 -10.28
C CYS A 36 3.81 5.42 -9.22
N ILE A 37 4.43 4.68 -8.29
CA ILE A 37 5.33 5.25 -7.28
C ILE A 37 6.62 5.74 -7.92
N SER A 38 7.21 4.97 -8.85
CA SER A 38 8.43 5.39 -9.57
C SER A 38 8.16 6.68 -10.35
N TRP A 39 7.10 6.69 -11.17
CA TRP A 39 6.71 7.84 -11.97
C TRP A 39 6.45 9.11 -11.14
N LEU A 40 5.74 9.00 -10.01
CA LEU A 40 5.55 10.14 -9.11
C LEU A 40 6.85 10.56 -8.41
N THR A 41 7.71 9.62 -8.05
CA THR A 41 9.00 9.90 -7.40
C THR A 41 9.94 10.62 -8.36
N GLU A 42 10.11 10.13 -9.59
CA GLU A 42 10.88 10.75 -10.67
C GLU A 42 10.39 12.18 -10.94
N LYS A 43 9.06 12.37 -11.03
CA LYS A 43 8.46 13.70 -11.21
C LYS A 43 8.79 14.65 -10.05
N LEU A 44 8.63 14.23 -8.80
CA LEU A 44 8.93 15.05 -7.63
C LEU A 44 10.43 15.39 -7.54
N VAL A 45 11.31 14.44 -7.83
CA VAL A 45 12.77 14.67 -7.90
C VAL A 45 13.12 15.66 -9.02
N GLY A 46 12.50 15.54 -10.19
CA GLY A 46 12.64 16.49 -11.30
C GLY A 46 12.14 17.91 -11.00
N GLU A 47 11.13 18.04 -10.13
CA GLU A 47 10.68 19.32 -9.55
C GLU A 47 11.62 19.86 -8.44
N GLY A 48 12.74 19.18 -8.14
CA GLY A 48 13.65 19.53 -7.04
C GLY A 48 13.13 19.19 -5.64
N ARG A 49 12.01 18.47 -5.54
CA ARG A 49 11.28 18.19 -4.30
C ARG A 49 11.79 16.88 -3.69
N ILE A 50 12.95 16.97 -3.05
CA ILE A 50 13.69 15.82 -2.49
C ILE A 50 13.60 15.67 -0.95
N SER A 51 12.99 16.63 -0.26
CA SER A 51 12.88 16.65 1.21
C SER A 51 12.03 15.49 1.76
N PRO A 52 12.34 14.88 2.92
CA PRO A 52 11.61 13.72 3.47
C PRO A 52 10.08 13.85 3.50
N ARG A 53 9.57 15.05 3.82
CA ARG A 53 8.13 15.38 3.85
C ARG A 53 7.35 15.12 2.55
N VAL A 54 8.01 15.09 1.38
CA VAL A 54 7.34 14.84 0.10
C VAL A 54 7.17 13.35 -0.23
N HIS A 55 7.74 12.46 0.57
CA HIS A 55 7.67 11.00 0.41
C HIS A 55 6.23 10.49 0.27
N GLY A 56 5.27 11.08 0.98
CA GLY A 56 3.86 10.70 0.86
C GLY A 56 3.22 11.12 -0.47
N LEU A 57 3.71 12.20 -1.07
CA LEU A 57 3.17 12.68 -2.34
C LEU A 57 3.53 11.75 -3.50
N SER A 58 4.52 10.86 -3.36
CA SER A 58 4.80 9.81 -4.35
C SER A 58 3.95 8.54 -4.19
N ARG A 59 3.15 8.41 -3.12
CA ARG A 59 2.39 7.17 -2.81
C ARG A 59 0.92 7.43 -2.46
N PRO A 60 0.18 8.28 -3.19
CA PRO A 60 -1.19 8.67 -2.84
C PRO A 60 -2.13 7.47 -2.70
N ALA A 61 -3.22 7.59 -1.94
CA ALA A 61 -4.14 6.50 -1.63
C ALA A 61 -4.59 5.65 -2.84
N ALA A 62 -4.77 6.28 -4.00
CA ALA A 62 -5.08 5.61 -5.27
C ALA A 62 -4.09 4.49 -5.68
N VAL A 63 -2.81 4.60 -5.30
CA VAL A 63 -1.74 3.61 -5.60
C VAL A 63 -1.94 2.30 -4.84
N GLU A 64 -2.41 2.37 -3.60
CA GLU A 64 -2.80 1.18 -2.82
C GLU A 64 -4.17 0.69 -3.27
N ARG A 65 -5.15 1.59 -3.49
CA ARG A 65 -6.49 1.20 -3.96
C ARG A 65 -6.41 0.34 -5.22
N GLU A 66 -5.60 0.76 -6.20
CA GLU A 66 -5.37 0.02 -7.44
C GLU A 66 -4.75 -1.35 -7.15
N ALA A 67 -3.61 -1.39 -6.47
CA ALA A 67 -2.89 -2.65 -6.22
C ALA A 67 -3.67 -3.61 -5.30
N THR A 68 -4.44 -3.10 -4.34
CA THR A 68 -5.35 -3.90 -3.50
C THR A 68 -6.47 -4.49 -4.33
N HIS A 69 -7.12 -3.70 -5.19
CA HIS A 69 -8.16 -4.21 -6.08
C HIS A 69 -7.59 -5.29 -7.02
N ARG A 70 -6.44 -5.04 -7.64
CA ARG A 70 -5.78 -5.99 -8.55
C ARG A 70 -5.36 -7.29 -7.85
N ALA A 71 -4.80 -7.21 -6.65
CA ALA A 71 -4.49 -8.40 -5.85
C ALA A 71 -5.75 -9.21 -5.49
N ILE A 72 -6.85 -8.54 -5.14
CA ILE A 72 -8.16 -9.16 -4.92
C ILE A 72 -8.68 -9.82 -6.19
N THR A 73 -8.58 -9.18 -7.36
CA THR A 73 -8.96 -9.78 -8.64
C THR A 73 -8.17 -11.05 -8.94
N PHE A 74 -6.86 -11.08 -8.65
CA PHE A 74 -6.05 -12.28 -8.86
C PHE A 74 -6.41 -13.40 -7.86
N ALA A 75 -6.69 -13.06 -6.61
CA ALA A 75 -7.20 -14.02 -5.62
C ALA A 75 -8.59 -14.58 -5.99
N GLU A 76 -9.46 -13.76 -6.59
CA GLU A 76 -10.76 -14.18 -7.15
C GLU A 76 -10.60 -15.11 -8.36
N LEU A 77 -9.67 -14.81 -9.27
CA LEU A 77 -9.39 -15.64 -10.45
C LEU A 77 -8.79 -17.00 -10.12
N VAL A 78 -7.87 -17.06 -9.15
CA VAL A 78 -7.22 -18.31 -8.71
C VAL A 78 -8.06 -19.04 -7.66
N ASP A 79 -9.02 -18.36 -7.02
CA ASP A 79 -9.84 -18.87 -5.91
C ASP A 79 -8.94 -19.33 -4.74
N VAL A 80 -8.24 -18.38 -4.12
CA VAL A 80 -7.32 -18.60 -3.00
C VAL A 80 -7.41 -17.45 -1.98
N PRO A 81 -7.37 -17.71 -0.66
CA PRO A 81 -7.36 -16.64 0.34
C PRO A 81 -6.04 -15.84 0.31
N ILE A 82 -6.13 -14.54 0.52
CA ILE A 82 -4.97 -13.65 0.66
C ILE A 82 -5.11 -12.71 1.86
N LEU A 83 -3.97 -12.28 2.42
CA LEU A 83 -3.88 -11.23 3.42
C LEU A 83 -3.27 -9.97 2.78
N ILE A 84 -4.02 -8.87 2.75
CA ILE A 84 -3.45 -7.56 2.45
C ILE A 84 -2.79 -7.04 3.73
N VAL A 85 -1.47 -6.95 3.75
CA VAL A 85 -0.69 -6.51 4.93
C VAL A 85 -0.66 -4.99 5.05
N HIS A 86 -0.45 -4.50 6.28
CA HIS A 86 -0.18 -3.09 6.62
C HIS A 86 -1.03 -2.04 5.87
N VAL A 87 -2.33 -2.31 5.72
CA VAL A 87 -3.31 -1.43 5.07
C VAL A 87 -3.39 -0.12 5.83
N SER A 88 -3.36 1.03 5.13
CA SER A 88 -3.41 2.34 5.79
C SER A 88 -4.31 3.39 5.13
N GLY A 89 -5.10 2.99 4.13
CA GLY A 89 -5.98 3.87 3.38
C GLY A 89 -7.43 3.44 3.43
N LYS A 90 -8.34 4.41 3.59
CA LYS A 90 -9.80 4.19 3.50
C LYS A 90 -10.18 3.54 2.16
N GLU A 91 -9.59 4.02 1.07
CA GLU A 91 -9.85 3.53 -0.29
C GLU A 91 -9.55 2.03 -0.48
N ALA A 92 -8.51 1.50 0.15
CA ALA A 92 -8.19 0.07 0.11
C ALA A 92 -9.07 -0.76 1.04
N ILE A 93 -9.39 -0.25 2.24
CA ILE A 93 -10.40 -0.86 3.12
C ILE A 93 -11.76 -0.96 2.42
N GLU A 94 -12.13 0.01 1.58
CA GLU A 94 -13.33 -0.07 0.74
C GLU A 94 -13.26 -1.20 -0.29
N GLN A 95 -12.11 -1.45 -0.92
CA GLN A 95 -11.94 -2.61 -1.83
C GLN A 95 -12.01 -3.94 -1.06
N ILE A 96 -11.37 -4.02 0.11
CA ILE A 96 -11.40 -5.22 0.96
C ILE A 96 -12.83 -5.51 1.44
N ARG A 97 -13.56 -4.51 1.95
CA ARG A 97 -14.97 -4.65 2.36
C ARG A 97 -15.88 -5.03 1.20
N TRP A 98 -15.63 -4.50 -0.01
CA TRP A 98 -16.34 -4.89 -1.24
C TRP A 98 -16.07 -6.35 -1.63
N ALA A 99 -14.84 -6.84 -1.49
CA ALA A 99 -14.50 -8.24 -1.78
C ALA A 99 -15.13 -9.19 -0.75
N GLN A 100 -15.05 -8.84 0.53
CA GLN A 100 -15.64 -9.60 1.63
C GLN A 100 -17.17 -9.69 1.50
N SER A 101 -17.85 -8.63 1.08
CA SER A 101 -19.32 -8.66 0.86
C SER A 101 -19.75 -9.52 -0.33
N ARG A 102 -18.83 -9.83 -1.25
CA ARG A 102 -18.99 -10.83 -2.33
C ARG A 102 -18.61 -12.26 -1.90
N GLY A 103 -18.20 -12.47 -0.65
CA GLY A 103 -17.80 -13.77 -0.09
C GLY A 103 -16.33 -14.15 -0.31
N LEU A 104 -15.52 -13.29 -0.94
CA LEU A 104 -14.11 -13.55 -1.17
C LEU A 104 -13.33 -13.57 0.15
N GLN A 105 -12.41 -14.53 0.29
CA GLN A 105 -11.64 -14.77 1.52
C GLN A 105 -10.43 -13.82 1.62
N ILE A 106 -10.73 -12.52 1.72
CA ILE A 106 -9.72 -11.46 1.83
C ILE A 106 -9.55 -11.06 3.29
N LEU A 107 -8.36 -11.30 3.84
CA LEU A 107 -7.94 -10.83 5.15
C LEU A 107 -7.22 -9.48 5.02
N ALA A 108 -7.18 -8.71 6.11
CA ALA A 108 -6.45 -7.45 6.17
C ALA A 108 -5.75 -7.27 7.52
N GLU A 109 -4.53 -6.73 7.48
CA GLU A 109 -3.75 -6.31 8.64
C GLU A 109 -3.47 -4.81 8.55
N THR A 110 -3.41 -4.13 9.69
CA THR A 110 -2.99 -2.73 9.82
C THR A 110 -2.09 -2.58 11.03
N CYS A 111 -1.29 -1.52 11.02
CA CYS A 111 -0.25 -1.29 12.03
C CYS A 111 -0.59 -0.07 12.92
N PRO A 112 -0.15 -0.01 14.19
CA PRO A 112 -0.49 1.07 15.11
C PRO A 112 -0.20 2.48 14.59
N GLN A 113 0.89 2.68 13.84
CA GLN A 113 1.22 3.99 13.27
C GLN A 113 0.09 4.56 12.40
N TYR A 114 -0.64 3.72 11.65
CA TYR A 114 -1.74 4.15 10.79
C TYR A 114 -3.04 4.50 11.56
N LEU A 115 -3.09 4.15 12.85
CA LEU A 115 -4.19 4.48 13.76
C LEU A 115 -3.91 5.74 14.57
N TYR A 116 -2.65 5.97 14.95
CA TYR A 116 -2.24 7.00 15.91
C TYR A 116 -1.46 8.18 15.33
N LEU A 117 -0.84 8.03 14.15
CA LEU A 117 -0.06 9.08 13.50
C LEU A 117 -0.75 9.59 12.23
N THR A 118 -0.33 10.77 11.78
CA THR A 118 -0.83 11.47 10.59
C THR A 118 0.35 12.01 9.77
N ALA A 119 0.10 12.49 8.55
CA ALA A 119 1.16 13.11 7.74
C ALA A 119 1.72 14.38 8.41
N GLU A 120 0.95 15.05 9.28
CA GLU A 120 1.41 16.18 10.09
C GLU A 120 2.57 15.77 11.00
N ASP A 121 2.48 14.58 11.60
CA ASP A 121 3.49 13.99 12.48
C ASP A 121 4.74 13.50 11.71
N MET A 122 4.77 13.60 10.36
CA MET A 122 5.97 13.42 9.52
C MET A 122 6.72 14.73 9.20
N GLY A 123 6.44 15.83 9.92
CA GLY A 123 7.15 17.09 9.74
C GLY A 123 6.65 17.93 8.56
N LEU A 124 5.33 17.96 8.31
CA LEU A 124 4.73 18.88 7.32
C LEU A 124 4.74 20.36 7.77
N HIS A 125 5.00 20.63 9.05
CA HIS A 125 4.94 21.97 9.65
C HIS A 125 6.26 22.38 10.29
N GLY A 126 7.23 22.83 9.47
CA GLY A 126 8.47 23.42 9.95
C GLY A 126 9.64 23.23 8.98
N ASP A 127 10.78 23.81 9.35
CA ASP A 127 12.09 23.47 8.79
C ASP A 127 12.89 22.71 9.87
N ASP A 128 12.55 21.42 10.01
CA ASP A 128 13.17 20.46 10.94
C ASP A 128 14.37 19.73 10.32
N GLY A 129 14.83 20.21 9.15
CA GLY A 129 15.93 19.65 8.38
C GLY A 129 15.62 18.25 7.84
N TYR A 130 16.01 17.22 8.58
CA TYR A 130 15.86 15.81 8.22
C TYR A 130 15.05 15.00 9.25
N GLU A 131 14.54 15.63 10.31
CA GLU A 131 13.88 14.94 11.42
C GLU A 131 12.61 14.17 10.99
N GLY A 132 11.80 14.72 10.08
CA GLY A 132 10.71 14.01 9.40
C GLY A 132 11.09 12.69 8.71
N ALA A 133 12.39 12.42 8.50
CA ALA A 133 12.86 11.09 8.07
C ALA A 133 12.57 9.98 9.08
N LYS A 134 12.47 10.29 10.38
CA LYS A 134 12.18 9.32 11.45
C LYS A 134 10.76 8.76 11.37
N GLY A 135 9.82 9.54 10.85
CA GLY A 135 8.44 9.13 10.59
C GLY A 135 8.24 8.40 9.25
N ARG A 136 9.25 8.31 8.39
CA ARG A 136 9.11 7.63 7.08
C ARG A 136 9.01 6.12 7.27
N VAL A 137 7.82 5.59 7.01
CA VAL A 137 7.62 4.18 6.68
C VAL A 137 7.37 4.03 5.18
N GLN A 138 7.25 2.78 4.69
CA GLN A 138 7.04 2.51 3.26
C GLN A 138 5.71 3.10 2.74
N ARG A 139 4.82 3.48 3.64
CA ARG A 139 3.58 4.20 3.36
C ARG A 139 3.50 5.51 4.13
N VAL A 140 2.75 6.49 3.63
CA VAL A 140 2.49 7.74 4.37
C VAL A 140 1.06 7.80 4.88
N LEU A 141 0.93 8.48 6.01
CA LEU A 141 -0.24 8.59 6.85
C LEU A 141 -1.22 9.62 6.26
N PHE A 142 -1.96 9.26 5.22
CA PHE A 142 -2.89 10.18 4.51
C PHE A 142 -4.08 10.70 5.32
N ARG A 143 -4.13 10.42 6.63
CA ARG A 143 -5.29 10.63 7.47
C ARG A 143 -5.17 11.95 8.26
N PRO A 144 -6.11 12.89 8.14
CA PRO A 144 -6.27 13.92 9.17
C PRO A 144 -6.78 13.27 10.46
N ARG A 145 -6.48 13.87 11.63
CA ARG A 145 -6.76 13.27 12.95
C ARG A 145 -8.24 12.82 13.12
N SER A 146 -9.18 13.49 12.45
CA SER A 146 -10.63 13.22 12.49
C SER A 146 -11.11 11.86 11.93
N VAL A 147 -10.36 11.20 11.03
CA VAL A 147 -10.71 9.99 10.21
C VAL A 147 -12.13 9.37 10.35
N GLN A 148 -12.35 8.08 10.70
CA GLN A 148 -11.48 6.99 11.18
C GLN A 148 -11.24 5.87 10.11
N LEU A 149 -11.28 4.57 10.48
CA LEU A 149 -11.26 3.39 9.58
C LEU A 149 -12.55 2.57 9.73
#